data_AF-A0A807ZNJ1-F1
#
_entry.id   AF-A0A807ZNJ1-F1
#
_cell.length_a   1.000
_cell.length_b   1.000
_cell.length_c   1.000
_cell.angle_alpha   90.00
_cell.angle_beta   90.00
_cell.angle_gamma   90.00
#
_symmetry.space_group_name_H-M   'P 1'
#
loop_
_entity.id
_entity.type
_entity.pdbx_description
1 polymer ?
#
loop_
_entity_poly.entity_id
_entity_poly.type
_entity_poly.pdbx_seq_one_letter_code
_entity_poly.pdbx_strand_id
1 'polypeptide(L)'
;MFYGWKISLLSMGGNFMLQGTVLYCMNAFMEPLCVAYGWTRAELNISMAVAALVGQLAMPVAASLSARFALRRLMTAGALVGGVATILQGMTGNLALFTLLFTIAWSATQICGGVVGNALVSNWFYYFRGRAFGLVNAGTSLSGVVLPLASMALINAFDVSTAYLVLGLLTCGLAPLSWFLVRDTPQAMHMHPDGRKHDPPAGRCRIAPDTSFRGLMHSPYAYCMGIAFGLALMVSSSVMSQMKPRFVDLGLAPYTSMLLACAAALCAALGKYAWGWACDRFTPLAAAHVIMLACALSLCLGFLPPTVWGMTIFSLSFGLCVGGLWTVLPAVVSYYYGSGNFLPSYKFVSVFIVLRCLGYPIMGYSYDLTGGYRAADVVFVVMLLLSLALSMCLREDDAVEGGGKRHN
;
A
#
# COMPACT_ATOMS: atom_id res chain seq x y z
N MET A 1 -18.17 21.20 0.55
CA MET A 1 -17.28 20.02 0.39
C MET A 1 -17.49 19.07 1.56
N PHE A 2 -17.82 17.80 1.32
CA PHE A 2 -18.03 16.82 2.39
C PHE A 2 -16.76 16.61 3.22
N TYR A 3 -16.89 16.53 4.55
CA TYR A 3 -15.76 16.51 5.48
C TYR A 3 -14.86 15.27 5.32
N GLY A 4 -15.42 14.13 4.88
CA GLY A 4 -14.64 12.91 4.61
C GLY A 4 -13.52 13.12 3.59
N TRP A 5 -13.65 14.05 2.64
CA TRP A 5 -12.57 14.34 1.68
C TRP A 5 -11.39 15.07 2.34
N LYS A 6 -11.63 15.92 3.35
CA LYS A 6 -10.55 16.55 4.12
C LYS A 6 -9.76 15.50 4.90
N ILE A 7 -10.47 14.55 5.48
CA ILE A 7 -9.88 13.40 6.18
C ILE A 7 -9.06 12.53 5.21
N SER A 8 -9.59 12.25 4.02
CA SER A 8 -8.89 11.46 3.01
C SER A 8 -7.59 12.13 2.55
N LEU A 9 -7.61 13.47 2.36
CA LEU A 9 -6.41 14.24 2.04
C LEU A 9 -5.39 14.23 3.18
N LEU A 10 -5.84 14.29 4.44
CA LEU A 10 -4.95 14.18 5.59
C LEU A 10 -4.30 12.79 5.69
N SER A 11 -5.08 11.72 5.51
CA SER A 11 -4.56 10.35 5.47
C SER A 11 -3.62 10.12 4.28
N MET A 12 -3.90 10.74 3.13
CA MET A 12 -2.99 10.81 2.00
C MET A 12 -1.68 11.50 2.38
N GLY A 13 -1.73 12.63 3.11
CA GLY A 13 -0.56 13.33 3.63
C GLY A 13 0.25 12.50 4.62
N GLY A 14 -0.40 11.75 5.52
CA GLY A 14 0.25 10.79 6.42
C GLY A 14 0.99 9.70 5.66
N ASN A 15 0.34 9.09 4.68
CA ASN A 15 0.97 8.12 3.79
C ASN A 15 2.11 8.72 2.96
N PHE A 16 1.93 9.94 2.46
CA PHE A 16 2.94 10.66 1.69
C PHE A 16 4.19 10.91 2.54
N MET A 17 4.05 11.44 3.76
CA MET A 17 5.21 11.77 4.59
C MET A 17 5.87 10.52 5.19
N LEU A 18 5.12 9.65 5.85
CA LEU A 18 5.71 8.53 6.59
C LEU A 18 6.15 7.40 5.66
N GLN A 19 5.24 6.86 4.84
CA GLN A 19 5.61 5.80 3.90
C GLN A 19 6.57 6.32 2.83
N GLY A 20 6.41 7.56 2.38
CA GLY A 20 7.31 8.17 1.44
C GLY A 20 8.76 8.29 1.93
N THR A 21 8.93 8.80 3.15
CA THR A 21 10.25 9.00 3.75
C THR A 21 10.99 7.68 3.95
N VAL A 22 10.29 6.68 4.51
CA VAL A 22 10.90 5.38 4.81
C VAL A 22 11.23 4.61 3.53
N LEU A 23 10.35 4.66 2.52
CA LEU A 23 10.45 3.77 1.36
C LEU A 23 11.25 4.36 0.20
N TYR A 24 11.11 5.67 -0.06
CA TYR A 24 11.72 6.29 -1.23
C TYR A 24 12.93 7.17 -0.90
N CYS A 25 12.92 7.92 0.21
CA CYS A 25 14.02 8.83 0.51
C CYS A 25 15.34 8.10 0.77
N MET A 26 15.32 6.84 1.23
CA MET A 26 16.54 6.05 1.40
C MET A 26 17.37 5.95 0.12
N ASN A 27 16.76 6.01 -1.07
CA ASN A 27 17.51 6.06 -2.33
C ASN A 27 18.39 7.31 -2.45
N ALA A 28 17.94 8.45 -1.92
CA ALA A 28 18.70 9.71 -1.91
C ALA A 28 19.70 9.77 -0.73
N PHE A 29 19.37 9.14 0.40
CA PHE A 29 20.19 9.17 1.61
C PHE A 29 21.32 8.13 1.65
N MET A 30 21.23 7.05 0.86
CA MET A 30 22.18 5.92 0.92
C MET A 30 23.64 6.35 0.76
N GLU A 31 23.96 7.06 -0.32
CA GLU A 31 25.34 7.49 -0.59
C GLU A 31 25.84 8.57 0.39
N PRO A 32 25.08 9.63 0.68
CA PRO A 32 25.45 10.60 1.72
C PRO A 32 25.68 9.99 3.11
N LEU A 33 24.89 8.98 3.51
CA LEU A 33 25.09 8.26 4.77
C LEU A 33 26.37 7.43 4.78
N CYS A 34 26.69 6.76 3.67
CA CYS A 34 27.96 6.05 3.51
C CYS A 34 29.16 7.00 3.64
N VAL A 35 29.08 8.20 3.04
CA VAL A 35 30.15 9.21 3.12
C VAL A 35 30.26 9.79 4.53
N ALA A 36 29.14 10.11 5.19
CA ALA A 36 29.13 10.75 6.50
C ALA A 36 29.58 9.83 7.65
N TYR A 37 29.20 8.54 7.62
CA TYR A 37 29.42 7.61 8.73
C TYR A 37 30.34 6.43 8.37
N GLY A 38 30.81 6.34 7.13
CA GLY A 38 31.67 5.24 6.67
C GLY A 38 30.96 3.88 6.56
N TRP A 39 29.64 3.85 6.67
CA TRP A 39 28.87 2.60 6.58
C TRP A 39 28.89 2.02 5.18
N THR A 40 28.77 0.70 5.10
CA THR A 40 28.64 0.02 3.82
C THR A 40 27.19 0.06 3.33
N ARG A 41 27.01 0.02 2.00
CA ARG A 41 25.67 -0.11 1.40
C ARG A 41 24.98 -1.42 1.83
N ALA A 42 25.75 -2.47 2.11
CA ALA A 42 25.22 -3.75 2.56
C ALA A 42 24.57 -3.64 3.95
N GLU A 43 25.26 -2.99 4.89
CA GLU A 43 24.76 -2.71 6.24
C GLU A 43 23.45 -1.92 6.21
N LEU A 44 23.40 -0.84 5.44
CA LEU A 44 22.19 -0.02 5.29
C LEU A 44 21.02 -0.80 4.67
N ASN A 45 21.28 -1.62 3.64
CA ASN A 45 20.25 -2.45 3.03
C ASN A 45 19.71 -3.52 3.98
N ILE A 46 20.56 -4.09 4.84
CA ILE A 46 20.12 -5.03 5.89
C ILE A 46 19.21 -4.30 6.89
N SER A 47 19.60 -3.10 7.33
CA SER A 47 18.76 -2.26 8.20
C SER A 47 17.40 -1.98 7.56
N MET A 48 17.37 -1.69 6.26
CA MET A 48 16.14 -1.47 5.53
C MET A 48 15.27 -2.73 5.43
N ALA A 49 15.88 -3.89 5.17
CA ALA A 49 15.16 -5.16 5.11
C ALA A 49 14.52 -5.53 6.45
N VAL A 50 15.25 -5.36 7.56
CA VAL A 50 14.74 -5.60 8.92
C VAL A 50 13.57 -4.66 9.21
N ALA A 51 13.73 -3.37 8.96
CA ALA A 51 12.68 -2.38 9.19
C ALA A 51 11.43 -2.64 8.33
N ALA A 52 11.62 -3.04 7.07
CA ALA A 52 10.53 -3.41 6.16
C ALA A 52 9.74 -4.60 6.69
N LEU A 53 10.44 -5.65 7.13
CA LEU A 53 9.82 -6.87 7.65
C LEU A 53 9.01 -6.57 8.91
N VAL A 54 9.59 -5.84 9.87
CA VAL A 54 8.88 -5.45 11.10
C VAL A 54 7.71 -4.51 10.78
N GLY A 55 7.87 -3.57 9.86
CA GLY A 55 6.81 -2.67 9.41
C GLY A 55 5.61 -3.40 8.79
N GLN A 56 5.86 -4.50 8.07
CA GLN A 56 4.78 -5.35 7.55
C GLN A 56 4.10 -6.17 8.67
N LEU A 57 4.87 -6.72 9.60
CA LEU A 57 4.33 -7.41 10.77
C LEU A 57 3.56 -6.46 11.71
N ALA A 58 3.84 -5.16 11.65
CA ALA A 58 3.09 -4.13 12.37
C ALA A 58 1.68 -3.90 11.79
N MET A 59 1.36 -4.32 10.56
CA MET A 59 0.01 -4.17 9.98
C MET A 59 -1.11 -4.79 10.81
N PRO A 60 -1.06 -6.09 11.18
CA PRO A 60 -2.09 -6.71 12.02
C PRO A 60 -2.13 -6.09 13.43
N VAL A 61 -0.98 -5.67 13.96
CA VAL A 61 -0.90 -4.98 15.25
C VAL A 61 -1.62 -3.64 15.17
N ALA A 62 -1.35 -2.82 14.16
CA ALA A 62 -2.02 -1.55 13.91
C ALA A 62 -3.54 -1.74 13.71
N ALA A 63 -3.97 -2.77 12.98
CA ALA A 63 -5.39 -3.11 12.83
C ALA A 63 -6.05 -3.44 14.18
N SER A 64 -5.35 -4.17 15.05
CA SER A 64 -5.83 -4.52 16.39
C SER A 64 -5.92 -3.33 17.35
N LEU A 65 -4.92 -2.44 17.31
CA LEU A 65 -4.94 -1.20 18.10
C LEU A 65 -6.09 -0.31 17.63
N SER A 66 -6.30 -0.23 16.32
CA SER A 66 -7.36 0.58 15.71
C SER A 66 -8.77 0.10 16.02
N ALA A 67 -8.93 -1.17 16.41
CA ALA A 67 -10.19 -1.69 16.89
C ALA A 67 -10.49 -1.32 18.35
N ARG A 68 -9.46 -0.95 19.14
CA ARG A 68 -9.58 -0.67 20.59
C ARG A 68 -9.42 0.80 20.95
N PHE A 69 -8.65 1.55 20.16
CA PHE A 69 -8.33 2.95 20.40
C PHE A 69 -8.95 3.85 19.33
N ALA A 70 -9.25 5.09 19.71
CA ALA A 70 -9.71 6.12 18.79
C ALA A 70 -8.70 6.31 17.63
N LEU A 71 -9.19 6.25 16.39
CA LEU A 71 -8.37 6.38 15.17
C LEU A 71 -7.62 7.72 15.17
N ARG A 72 -8.26 8.80 15.64
CA ARG A 72 -7.62 10.11 15.87
C ARG A 72 -6.35 10.00 16.71
N ARG A 73 -6.41 9.31 17.87
CA ARG A 73 -5.26 9.22 18.80
C ARG A 73 -4.12 8.42 18.18
N LEU A 74 -4.45 7.37 17.44
CA LEU A 74 -3.47 6.56 16.73
C LEU A 74 -2.79 7.36 15.62
N MET A 75 -3.55 8.08 14.79
CA MET A 75 -2.98 8.92 13.74
C MET A 75 -2.02 9.97 14.30
N THR A 76 -2.38 10.62 15.41
CA THR A 76 -1.55 11.63 16.06
C THR A 76 -0.29 11.02 16.67
N ALA A 77 -0.42 9.87 17.34
CA ALA A 77 0.71 9.17 17.93
C ALA A 77 1.67 8.65 16.85
N GLY A 78 1.15 8.09 15.75
CA GLY A 78 1.96 7.62 14.63
C GLY A 78 2.71 8.76 13.94
N ALA A 79 2.07 9.92 13.74
CA ALA A 79 2.74 11.10 13.19
C ALA A 79 3.87 11.61 14.09
N LEU A 80 3.64 11.71 15.41
CA LEU A 80 4.67 12.15 16.37
C LEU A 80 5.81 11.14 16.47
N VAL A 81 5.51 9.87 16.70
CA VAL A 81 6.53 8.83 16.89
C VAL A 81 7.35 8.64 15.61
N GLY A 82 6.70 8.59 14.45
CA GLY A 82 7.40 8.46 13.16
C GLY A 82 8.24 9.70 12.81
N GLY A 83 7.71 10.89 13.07
CA GLY A 83 8.44 12.15 12.86
C GLY A 83 9.66 12.26 13.79
N VAL A 84 9.50 12.03 15.09
CA VAL A 84 10.61 12.02 16.05
C VAL A 84 11.65 10.96 15.71
N ALA A 85 11.23 9.75 15.34
CA ALA A 85 12.16 8.70 14.91
C ALA A 85 12.99 9.15 13.69
N THR A 86 12.36 9.83 12.73
CA THR A 86 13.02 10.35 11.53
C THR A 86 14.00 11.48 11.88
N ILE A 87 13.66 12.39 12.80
CA ILE A 87 14.59 13.43 13.29
C ILE A 87 15.80 12.77 13.94
N LEU A 88 15.56 11.86 14.88
CA LEU A 88 16.63 11.19 15.62
C LEU A 88 17.57 10.42 14.68
N GLN A 89 17.02 9.81 13.63
CA GLN A 89 17.79 9.05 12.64
C GLN A 89 18.86 9.89 11.93
N GLY A 90 18.59 11.18 11.70
CA GLY A 90 19.58 12.12 11.16
C GLY A 90 20.68 12.52 12.14
N MET A 91 20.51 12.23 13.43
CA MET A 91 21.45 12.57 14.50
C MET A 91 22.26 11.35 14.98
N THR A 92 21.97 10.15 14.48
CA THR A 92 22.64 8.92 14.95
C THR A 92 23.83 8.55 14.08
N GLY A 93 25.01 8.42 14.69
CA GLY A 93 26.18 7.78 14.05
C GLY A 93 26.31 6.28 14.30
N ASN A 94 25.34 5.66 14.98
CA ASN A 94 25.34 4.22 15.28
C ASN A 94 24.32 3.48 14.40
N LEU A 95 24.81 2.52 13.60
CA LEU A 95 23.99 1.74 12.67
C LEU A 95 22.87 0.94 13.36
N ALA A 96 23.12 0.39 14.55
CA ALA A 96 22.11 -0.38 15.28
C ALA A 96 20.96 0.53 15.75
N LEU A 97 21.31 1.72 16.26
CA LEU A 97 20.31 2.72 16.65
C LEU A 97 19.56 3.26 15.43
N PHE A 98 20.27 3.51 14.31
CA PHE A 98 19.65 3.88 13.04
C PHE A 98 18.63 2.82 12.59
N THR A 99 19.00 1.53 12.64
CA THR A 99 18.12 0.41 12.28
C THR A 99 16.87 0.35 13.16
N LEU A 100 17.04 0.56 14.47
CA LEU A 100 15.94 0.58 15.43
C LEU A 100 14.99 1.75 15.17
N LEU A 101 15.51 2.96 14.98
CA LEU A 101 14.71 4.14 14.65
C LEU A 101 13.99 3.99 13.32
N PHE A 102 14.67 3.43 12.33
CA PHE A 102 14.09 3.17 11.01
C PHE A 102 12.96 2.14 11.09
N THR A 103 13.10 1.12 11.94
CA THR A 103 12.05 0.13 12.23
C THR A 103 10.83 0.77 12.91
N ILE A 104 11.06 1.69 13.85
CA ILE A 104 9.99 2.46 14.50
C ILE A 104 9.28 3.35 13.48
N ALA A 105 10.03 4.06 12.63
CA ALA A 105 9.48 4.89 11.57
C ALA A 105 8.62 4.08 10.60
N TRP A 106 9.08 2.89 10.18
CA TRP A 106 8.30 1.98 9.32
C TRP A 106 7.01 1.51 9.99
N SER A 107 7.08 1.15 11.27
CA SER A 107 5.89 0.73 12.04
C SER A 107 4.87 1.87 12.19
N ALA A 108 5.35 3.10 12.40
CA ALA A 108 4.52 4.30 12.49
C ALA A 108 3.73 4.59 11.20
N THR A 109 4.25 4.18 10.03
CA THR A 109 3.53 4.31 8.75
C THR A 109 2.17 3.61 8.77
N GLN A 110 2.08 2.45 9.43
CA GLN A 110 0.86 1.64 9.51
C GLN A 110 -0.16 2.26 10.46
N ILE A 111 0.32 2.91 11.53
CA ILE A 111 -0.49 3.51 12.60
C ILE A 111 -1.03 4.90 12.19
N CYS A 112 -0.33 5.64 11.35
CA CYS A 112 -0.80 6.96 10.91
C CYS A 112 -1.58 6.93 9.59
N GLY A 113 -1.07 6.20 8.59
CA GLY A 113 -1.62 6.21 7.24
C GLY A 113 -2.16 4.86 6.82
N GLY A 114 -1.29 3.86 6.73
CA GLY A 114 -1.55 2.58 6.06
C GLY A 114 -2.84 1.91 6.51
N VAL A 115 -2.92 1.49 7.78
CA VAL A 115 -4.11 0.76 8.28
C VAL A 115 -5.16 1.71 8.82
N VAL A 116 -4.75 2.71 9.60
CA VAL A 116 -5.65 3.63 10.31
C VAL A 116 -6.35 4.59 9.35
N GLY A 117 -5.66 5.09 8.33
CA GLY A 117 -6.26 5.91 7.28
C GLY A 117 -7.27 5.13 6.45
N ASN A 118 -6.98 3.86 6.12
CA ASN A 118 -7.94 2.99 5.45
C ASN A 118 -9.17 2.70 6.34
N ALA A 119 -8.99 2.42 7.63
CA ALA A 119 -10.10 2.24 8.57
C ALA A 119 -10.97 3.51 8.68
N LEU A 120 -10.35 4.68 8.71
CA LEU A 120 -11.04 5.95 8.77
C LEU A 120 -11.85 6.21 7.49
N VAL A 121 -11.29 5.94 6.31
CA VAL A 121 -12.03 6.03 5.04
C VAL A 121 -13.23 5.08 5.03
N SER A 122 -13.05 3.85 5.51
CA SER A 122 -14.13 2.87 5.62
C SER A 122 -15.31 3.37 6.47
N ASN A 123 -15.04 4.16 7.51
CA ASN A 123 -16.08 4.75 8.36
C ASN A 123 -16.81 5.94 7.71
N TRP A 124 -16.12 6.74 6.90
CA TRP A 124 -16.63 8.01 6.38
C TRP A 124 -17.32 7.91 5.01
N PHE A 125 -16.98 6.88 4.23
CA PHE A 125 -17.49 6.68 2.88
C PHE A 125 -18.25 5.36 2.79
N TYR A 126 -19.28 5.31 1.94
CA TYR A 126 -20.00 4.08 1.60
C TYR A 126 -20.01 3.88 0.08
N TYR A 127 -20.52 4.86 -0.67
CA TYR A 127 -20.63 4.82 -2.13
C TYR A 127 -19.36 5.23 -2.87
N PHE A 128 -18.50 6.04 -2.25
CA PHE A 128 -17.24 6.53 -2.86
C PHE A 128 -15.98 5.97 -2.18
N ARG A 129 -16.10 4.78 -1.56
CA ARG A 129 -15.01 4.15 -0.80
C ARG A 129 -13.80 3.86 -1.67
N GLY A 130 -14.01 3.34 -2.88
CA GLY A 130 -12.94 3.03 -3.81
C GLY A 130 -12.11 4.27 -4.14
N ARG A 131 -12.74 5.38 -4.55
CA ARG A 131 -12.03 6.64 -4.81
C ARG A 131 -11.31 7.16 -3.58
N ALA A 132 -11.93 7.06 -2.40
CA ALA A 132 -11.32 7.52 -1.15
C ALA A 132 -10.10 6.66 -0.76
N PHE A 133 -10.19 5.33 -0.86
CA PHE A 133 -9.05 4.42 -0.71
C PHE A 133 -7.95 4.73 -1.72
N GLY A 134 -8.31 4.95 -2.99
CA GLY A 134 -7.37 5.29 -4.04
C GLY A 134 -6.63 6.58 -3.74
N LEU A 135 -7.33 7.62 -3.27
CA LEU A 135 -6.75 8.90 -2.87
C LEU A 135 -5.78 8.75 -1.68
N VAL A 136 -6.21 8.06 -0.61
CA VAL A 136 -5.36 7.83 0.58
C VAL A 136 -4.08 7.06 0.21
N ASN A 137 -4.20 6.04 -0.63
CA ASN A 137 -3.05 5.23 -1.04
C ASN A 137 -2.18 5.93 -2.11
N ALA A 138 -2.74 6.85 -2.91
CA ALA A 138 -2.00 7.60 -3.93
C ALA A 138 -0.86 8.44 -3.32
N GLY A 139 -1.03 8.92 -2.07
CA GLY A 139 0.00 9.65 -1.33
C GLY A 139 1.35 8.93 -1.29
N THR A 140 1.34 7.61 -1.12
CA THR A 140 2.57 6.79 -1.07
C THR A 140 3.31 6.72 -2.41
N SER A 141 2.62 6.83 -3.55
CA SER A 141 3.30 6.84 -4.86
C SER A 141 3.76 8.25 -5.23
N LEU A 142 2.95 9.26 -4.90
CA LEU A 142 3.30 10.66 -5.15
C LEU A 142 4.56 11.07 -4.37
N SER A 143 4.71 10.55 -3.14
CA SER A 143 5.91 10.79 -2.35
C SER A 143 7.19 10.26 -2.98
N GLY A 144 7.11 9.19 -3.78
CA GLY A 144 8.27 8.61 -4.46
C GLY A 144 8.88 9.51 -5.53
N VAL A 145 8.13 10.51 -6.01
CA VAL A 145 8.64 11.52 -6.94
C VAL A 145 9.11 12.76 -6.16
N VAL A 146 8.27 13.26 -5.25
CA VAL A 146 8.49 14.57 -4.63
C VAL A 146 9.52 14.50 -3.51
N LEU A 147 9.44 13.51 -2.61
CA LEU A 147 10.27 13.50 -1.41
C LEU A 147 11.75 13.19 -1.68
N PRO A 148 12.13 12.26 -2.58
CA PRO A 148 13.55 12.07 -2.91
C PRO A 148 14.19 13.32 -3.52
N LEU A 149 13.49 14.02 -4.41
CA LEU A 149 13.97 15.28 -5.00
C LEU A 149 14.14 16.37 -3.94
N ALA A 150 13.15 16.53 -3.05
CA ALA A 150 13.23 17.46 -1.94
C ALA A 150 14.38 17.09 -0.97
N SER A 151 14.55 15.80 -0.68
CA SER A 151 15.63 15.31 0.19
C SER A 151 16.98 15.59 -0.43
N MET A 152 17.16 15.35 -1.73
CA MET A 152 18.42 15.62 -2.44
C MET A 152 18.75 17.11 -2.45
N ALA A 153 17.75 17.98 -2.69
CA ALA A 153 17.94 19.43 -2.61
C ALA A 153 18.35 19.88 -1.20
N LEU A 154 17.75 19.31 -0.16
CA LEU A 154 18.11 19.60 1.24
C LEU A 154 19.51 19.10 1.60
N ILE A 155 19.89 17.90 1.16
CA ILE A 155 21.22 17.33 1.40
C ILE A 155 22.30 18.17 0.70
N ASN A 156 22.06 18.62 -0.54
CA ASN A 156 23.04 19.42 -1.29
C ASN A 156 23.18 20.85 -0.76
N ALA A 157 22.11 21.45 -0.24
CA ALA A 157 22.14 22.83 0.27
C ALA A 157 22.61 22.92 1.72
N PHE A 158 22.38 21.87 2.51
CA PHE A 158 22.73 21.80 3.91
C PHE A 158 23.53 20.51 4.15
N ASP A 159 22.91 19.51 4.78
CA ASP A 159 23.51 18.23 5.16
C ASP A 159 22.42 17.17 5.35
N VAL A 160 22.85 15.92 5.47
CA VAL A 160 21.99 14.76 5.73
C VAL A 160 21.16 14.93 7.01
N SER A 161 21.79 15.38 8.09
CA SER A 161 21.11 15.58 9.38
C SER A 161 19.99 16.61 9.27
N THR A 162 20.22 17.71 8.56
CA THR A 162 19.22 18.77 8.33
C THR A 162 18.06 18.25 7.49
N ALA A 163 18.34 17.44 6.46
CA ALA A 163 17.28 16.84 5.64
C ALA A 163 16.37 15.91 6.45
N TYR A 164 16.92 15.04 7.31
CA TYR A 164 16.14 14.21 8.24
C TYR A 164 15.35 15.05 9.25
N LEU A 165 15.93 16.13 9.77
CA LEU A 165 15.26 17.06 10.67
C LEU A 165 14.04 17.69 9.99
N VAL A 166 14.18 18.22 8.77
CA VAL A 166 13.09 18.86 8.03
C VAL A 166 11.97 17.85 7.73
N LEU A 167 12.30 16.65 7.23
CA LEU A 167 11.31 15.60 6.95
C LEU A 167 10.57 15.16 8.23
N GLY A 168 11.31 15.01 9.32
CA GLY A 168 10.75 14.64 10.62
C GLY A 168 9.86 15.74 11.21
N LEU A 169 10.23 17.02 11.09
CA LEU A 169 9.39 18.15 11.51
C LEU A 169 8.12 18.25 10.68
N LEU A 170 8.19 18.09 9.36
CA LEU A 170 7.02 18.05 8.48
C LEU A 170 6.07 16.91 8.88
N THR A 171 6.63 15.75 9.21
CA THR A 171 5.87 14.59 9.69
C THR A 171 5.23 14.86 11.05
N CYS A 172 5.95 15.45 12.00
CA CYS A 172 5.42 15.89 13.29
C CYS A 172 4.31 16.95 13.13
N GLY A 173 4.41 17.82 12.13
CA GLY A 173 3.38 18.80 11.79
C GLY A 173 2.03 18.20 11.40
N LEU A 174 2.00 16.93 10.99
CA LEU A 174 0.75 16.20 10.75
C LEU A 174 0.03 15.82 12.05
N ALA A 175 0.72 15.80 13.20
CA ALA A 175 0.12 15.46 14.48
C ALA A 175 -0.92 16.49 14.97
N PRO A 176 -0.64 17.80 15.05
CA PRO A 176 -1.68 18.76 15.42
C PRO A 176 -2.83 18.75 14.42
N LEU A 177 -2.53 18.66 13.12
CA LEU A 177 -3.55 18.56 12.07
C LEU A 177 -4.46 17.35 12.26
N SER A 178 -3.89 16.18 12.54
CA SER A 178 -4.68 14.98 12.80
C SER A 178 -5.48 15.06 14.10
N TRP A 179 -4.96 15.71 15.14
CA TRP A 179 -5.70 15.88 16.39
C TRP A 179 -6.95 16.77 16.20
N PHE A 180 -6.83 17.86 15.45
CA PHE A 180 -7.93 18.80 15.24
C PHE A 180 -8.91 18.37 14.16
N LEU A 181 -8.45 17.77 13.06
CA LEU A 181 -9.28 17.44 11.90
C LEU A 181 -9.81 15.99 11.89
N VAL A 182 -9.16 15.03 12.57
CA VAL A 182 -9.65 13.65 12.52
C VAL A 182 -10.83 13.47 13.47
N ARG A 183 -11.90 12.88 12.94
CA ARG A 183 -13.06 12.44 13.71
C ARG A 183 -13.35 11.01 13.31
N ASP A 184 -13.48 10.11 14.29
CA ASP A 184 -13.47 8.66 14.04
C ASP A 184 -14.69 8.19 13.23
N THR A 185 -15.84 8.83 13.40
CA THR A 185 -17.08 8.54 12.69
C THR A 185 -17.77 9.82 12.22
N PRO A 186 -18.54 9.76 11.12
CA PRO A 186 -19.35 10.90 10.66
C PRO A 186 -20.47 11.25 11.66
N GLN A 187 -20.99 10.26 12.40
CA GLN A 187 -22.03 10.48 13.42
C GLN A 187 -21.54 11.38 14.56
N ALA A 188 -20.24 11.37 14.87
CA ALA A 188 -19.65 12.28 15.85
C ALA A 188 -19.75 13.76 15.45
N MET A 189 -20.10 14.05 14.19
CA MET A 189 -20.36 15.39 13.68
C MET A 189 -21.80 15.55 13.17
N HIS A 190 -22.72 14.68 13.60
CA HIS A 190 -24.11 14.65 13.12
C HIS A 190 -24.23 14.58 11.59
N MET A 191 -23.26 13.93 10.94
CA MET A 191 -23.26 13.68 9.50
C MET A 191 -23.46 12.20 9.21
N HIS A 192 -23.95 11.92 8.02
CA HIS A 192 -24.00 10.57 7.47
C HIS A 192 -22.82 10.33 6.51
N PRO A 193 -22.46 9.05 6.26
CA PRO A 193 -21.48 8.70 5.25
C PRO A 193 -21.77 9.35 3.89
N ASP A 194 -20.71 9.74 3.17
CA ASP A 194 -20.76 10.47 1.90
C ASP A 194 -21.51 11.83 1.91
N GLY A 195 -21.90 12.33 3.09
CA GLY A 195 -22.63 13.60 3.23
C GLY A 195 -24.09 13.51 2.78
N ARG A 196 -24.67 12.31 2.78
CA ARG A 196 -26.07 12.08 2.40
C ARG A 196 -27.03 12.41 3.56
N LYS A 197 -28.33 12.48 3.25
CA LYS A 197 -29.38 12.80 4.24
C LYS A 197 -29.79 11.61 5.12
N HIS A 198 -29.46 10.40 4.70
CA HIS A 198 -29.82 9.17 5.39
C HIS A 198 -28.61 8.26 5.46
N ASP A 199 -28.56 7.44 6.51
CA ASP A 199 -27.60 6.34 6.58
C ASP A 199 -27.79 5.39 5.39
N PRO A 200 -26.69 4.79 4.90
CA PRO A 200 -26.80 3.76 3.89
C PRO A 200 -27.73 2.65 4.40
N PRO A 201 -28.54 2.03 3.53
CA PRO A 201 -29.41 0.94 3.93
C PRO A 201 -28.54 -0.12 4.62
N ALA A 202 -28.92 -0.51 5.85
CA ALA A 202 -28.30 -1.64 6.51
C ALA A 202 -28.38 -2.83 5.55
N GLY A 203 -27.23 -3.36 5.14
CA GLY A 203 -27.17 -4.49 4.24
C GLY A 203 -28.09 -5.58 4.76
N ARG A 204 -29.01 -6.07 3.91
CA ARG A 204 -29.94 -7.16 4.25
C ARG A 204 -29.18 -8.49 4.34
N CYS A 205 -28.18 -8.57 5.20
CA CYS A 205 -27.50 -9.83 5.48
C CYS A 205 -28.37 -10.61 6.46
N ARG A 206 -28.81 -11.82 6.09
CA ARG A 206 -29.65 -12.70 6.93
C ARG A 206 -28.98 -13.07 8.26
N ILE A 207 -27.64 -12.98 8.33
CA ILE A 207 -26.80 -13.25 9.49
C ILE A 207 -25.61 -12.27 9.40
N ALA A 208 -25.34 -11.47 10.44
CA ALA A 208 -24.11 -10.67 10.49
C ALA A 208 -22.91 -11.63 10.47
N PRO A 209 -21.93 -11.48 9.55
CA PRO A 209 -20.79 -12.38 9.50
C PRO A 209 -20.08 -12.38 10.85
N ASP A 210 -19.78 -13.56 11.39
CA ASP A 210 -18.99 -13.67 12.62
C ASP A 210 -17.55 -13.21 12.33
N THR A 211 -17.32 -11.93 12.59
CA THR A 211 -16.00 -11.30 12.43
C THR A 211 -15.16 -11.39 13.71
N SER A 212 -15.58 -12.22 14.67
CA SER A 212 -14.68 -12.64 15.73
C SER A 212 -13.47 -13.34 15.11
N PHE A 213 -12.31 -13.27 15.79
CA PHE A 213 -11.10 -13.91 15.28
C PHE A 213 -11.32 -15.41 15.03
N ARG A 214 -12.12 -16.07 15.89
CA ARG A 214 -12.49 -17.48 15.75
C ARG A 214 -13.41 -17.70 14.55
N GLY A 215 -14.40 -16.83 14.33
CA GLY A 215 -15.27 -16.88 13.15
C GLY A 215 -14.50 -16.72 11.84
N LEU A 216 -13.56 -15.78 11.78
CA LEU A 216 -12.70 -15.57 10.61
C LEU A 216 -11.75 -16.76 10.36
N MET A 217 -11.24 -17.41 11.41
CA MET A 217 -10.42 -18.63 11.28
C MET A 217 -11.19 -19.82 10.70
N HIS A 218 -12.52 -19.85 10.84
CA HIS A 218 -13.37 -20.87 10.24
C HIS A 218 -14.04 -20.41 8.94
N SER A 219 -13.84 -19.16 8.53
CA SER A 219 -14.46 -18.59 7.34
C SER A 219 -13.60 -18.86 6.10
N PRO A 220 -14.04 -19.70 5.15
CA PRO A 220 -13.27 -19.96 3.92
C PRO A 220 -13.07 -18.70 3.08
N TYR A 221 -14.00 -17.73 3.17
CA TYR A 221 -13.93 -16.46 2.44
C TYR A 221 -12.78 -15.57 2.90
N ALA A 222 -12.47 -15.56 4.20
CA ALA A 222 -11.37 -14.78 4.76
C ALA A 222 -10.02 -15.30 4.23
N TYR A 223 -9.86 -16.63 4.13
CA TYR A 223 -8.67 -17.26 3.54
C TYR A 223 -8.60 -17.03 2.02
N CYS A 224 -9.71 -17.19 1.29
CA CYS A 224 -9.73 -16.94 -0.15
C CYS A 224 -9.31 -15.50 -0.46
N MET A 225 -9.83 -14.52 0.29
CA MET A 225 -9.47 -13.12 0.13
C MET A 225 -8.01 -12.84 0.52
N GLY A 226 -7.55 -13.35 1.67
CA GLY A 226 -6.18 -13.20 2.14
C GLY A 226 -5.15 -13.80 1.19
N ILE A 227 -5.35 -15.05 0.77
CA ILE A 227 -4.44 -15.77 -0.12
C ILE A 227 -4.47 -15.15 -1.52
N ALA A 228 -5.66 -14.81 -2.06
CA ALA A 228 -5.76 -14.18 -3.37
C ALA A 228 -4.95 -12.87 -3.43
N PHE A 229 -5.20 -11.93 -2.51
CA PHE A 229 -4.46 -10.67 -2.50
C PHE A 229 -3.00 -10.84 -2.07
N GLY A 230 -2.68 -11.80 -1.19
CA GLY A 230 -1.30 -12.13 -0.82
C GLY A 230 -0.47 -12.58 -2.03
N LEU A 231 -1.00 -13.49 -2.85
CA LEU A 231 -0.37 -13.95 -4.09
C LEU A 231 -0.26 -12.82 -5.13
N ALA A 232 -1.32 -12.02 -5.32
CA ALA A 232 -1.29 -10.91 -6.26
C ALA A 232 -0.27 -9.82 -5.87
N LEU A 233 -0.20 -9.48 -4.58
CA LEU A 233 0.78 -8.53 -4.05
C LEU A 233 2.22 -9.08 -4.11
N MET A 234 2.39 -10.39 -3.94
CA MET A 234 3.67 -11.07 -4.12
C MET A 234 4.21 -10.85 -5.53
N VAL A 235 3.45 -11.27 -6.55
CA VAL A 235 3.81 -11.09 -7.96
C VAL A 235 4.14 -9.64 -8.27
N SER A 236 3.27 -8.72 -7.82
CA SER A 236 3.45 -7.28 -8.04
C SER A 236 4.74 -6.74 -7.48
N SER A 237 5.09 -7.14 -6.26
CA SER A 237 6.29 -6.65 -5.57
C SER A 237 7.58 -7.15 -6.22
N SER A 238 7.58 -8.38 -6.69
CA SER A 238 8.77 -9.05 -7.23
C SER A 238 9.08 -8.58 -8.63
N VAL A 239 8.06 -8.50 -9.49
CA VAL A 239 8.20 -7.94 -10.84
C VAL A 239 8.63 -6.48 -10.79
N MET A 240 8.06 -5.67 -9.88
CA MET A 240 8.49 -4.28 -9.70
C MET A 240 9.96 -4.16 -9.27
N SER A 241 10.42 -5.02 -8.36
CA SER A 241 11.81 -4.94 -7.87
C SER A 241 12.86 -5.25 -8.93
N GLN A 242 12.55 -6.15 -9.86
CA GLN A 242 13.49 -6.60 -10.91
C GLN A 242 13.24 -5.94 -12.26
N MET A 243 12.41 -4.89 -12.31
CA MET A 243 12.03 -4.29 -13.59
C MET A 243 13.17 -3.56 -14.29
N LYS A 244 14.03 -2.85 -13.54
CA LYS A 244 15.22 -2.19 -14.10
C LYS A 244 16.26 -3.21 -14.61
N PRO A 245 16.72 -4.19 -13.80
CA PRO A 245 17.65 -5.23 -14.27
C PRO A 245 17.13 -5.95 -15.51
N ARG A 246 15.87 -6.38 -15.50
CA ARG A 246 15.21 -7.02 -16.65
C ARG A 246 15.36 -6.23 -17.95
N PHE A 247 15.15 -4.92 -17.93
CA PHE A 247 15.29 -4.10 -19.14
C PHE A 247 16.74 -3.95 -19.60
N VAL A 248 17.69 -3.89 -18.67
CA VAL A 248 19.13 -3.86 -18.98
C VAL A 248 19.57 -5.17 -19.63
N ASP A 249 19.13 -6.32 -19.11
CA ASP A 249 19.47 -7.65 -19.65
C ASP A 249 18.88 -7.87 -21.06
N LEU A 250 17.78 -7.18 -21.37
CA LEU A 250 17.18 -7.18 -22.71
C LEU A 250 17.88 -6.19 -23.68
N GLY A 251 18.99 -5.58 -23.27
CA GLY A 251 19.83 -4.72 -24.11
C GLY A 251 19.46 -3.23 -24.11
N LEU A 252 18.54 -2.79 -23.25
CA LEU A 252 18.25 -1.36 -23.12
C LEU A 252 19.35 -0.62 -22.36
N ALA A 253 19.62 0.62 -22.79
CA ALA A 253 20.54 1.49 -22.08
C ALA A 253 20.07 1.68 -20.62
N PRO A 254 20.98 1.66 -19.63
CA PRO A 254 20.62 1.74 -18.21
C PRO A 254 19.71 2.93 -17.85
N TYR A 255 19.90 4.06 -18.54
CA TYR A 255 19.08 5.25 -18.37
C TYR A 255 17.64 5.05 -18.87
N THR A 256 17.46 4.43 -20.04
CA THR A 256 16.13 4.12 -20.58
C THR A 256 15.38 3.11 -19.73
N SER A 257 16.07 2.08 -19.22
CA SER A 257 15.51 1.09 -18.28
C SER A 257 14.99 1.73 -17.00
N MET A 258 15.73 2.72 -16.48
CA MET A 258 15.33 3.49 -15.30
C MET A 258 14.11 4.37 -15.57
N LEU A 259 14.08 5.08 -16.71
CA LEU A 259 12.92 5.88 -17.12
C LEU A 259 11.64 5.05 -17.23
N LEU A 260 11.73 3.83 -17.79
CA LEU A 260 10.58 2.93 -17.86
C LEU A 260 10.09 2.51 -16.46
N ALA A 261 11.00 2.19 -15.54
CA ALA A 261 10.63 1.88 -14.17
C ALA A 261 9.94 3.06 -13.45
N CYS A 262 10.43 4.29 -13.65
CA CYS A 262 9.80 5.50 -13.13
C CYS A 262 8.41 5.74 -13.74
N ALA A 263 8.26 5.52 -15.05
CA ALA A 263 6.98 5.64 -15.73
C ALA A 263 5.96 4.65 -15.18
N ALA A 264 6.37 3.41 -14.88
CA ALA A 264 5.52 2.41 -14.23
C ALA A 264 5.05 2.86 -12.84
N ALA A 265 5.96 3.43 -12.03
CA ALA A 265 5.63 3.94 -10.70
C ALA A 265 4.64 5.12 -10.76
N LEU A 266 4.78 6.00 -11.75
CA LEU A 266 3.85 7.09 -12.01
C LEU A 266 2.48 6.56 -12.47
N CYS A 267 2.46 5.57 -13.37
CA CYS A 267 1.24 4.84 -13.73
C CYS A 267 0.61 4.13 -12.54
N ALA A 268 1.38 3.61 -11.59
CA ALA A 268 0.86 3.03 -10.36
C ALA A 268 0.20 4.08 -9.45
N ALA A 269 0.73 5.31 -9.40
CA ALA A 269 0.11 6.42 -8.68
C ALA A 269 -1.27 6.76 -9.26
N LEU A 270 -1.35 6.89 -10.59
CA LEU A 270 -2.60 7.15 -11.30
C LEU A 270 -3.57 5.96 -11.21
N GLY A 271 -3.03 4.74 -11.29
CA GLY A 271 -3.74 3.48 -11.19
C GLY A 271 -4.48 3.34 -9.86
N LYS A 272 -3.88 3.78 -8.73
CA LYS A 272 -4.56 3.79 -7.43
C LYS A 272 -5.89 4.54 -7.46
N TYR A 273 -5.90 5.74 -8.04
CA TYR A 273 -7.13 6.52 -8.15
C TYR A 273 -8.09 5.93 -9.21
N ALA A 274 -7.58 5.53 -10.37
CA ALA A 274 -8.38 4.96 -11.46
C ALA A 274 -9.10 3.66 -11.04
N TRP A 275 -8.40 2.75 -10.37
CA TRP A 275 -8.99 1.53 -9.82
C TRP A 275 -9.93 1.81 -8.66
N GLY A 276 -9.66 2.84 -7.85
CA GLY A 276 -10.62 3.33 -6.87
C GLY A 276 -11.94 3.77 -7.51
N TRP A 277 -11.87 4.51 -8.62
CA TRP A 277 -13.05 4.88 -9.40
C TRP A 277 -13.76 3.68 -10.02
N ALA A 278 -13.02 2.67 -10.49
CA ALA A 278 -13.58 1.43 -11.02
C ALA A 278 -14.34 0.63 -9.95
N CYS A 279 -13.80 0.54 -8.72
CA CYS A 279 -14.47 -0.08 -7.57
C CYS A 279 -15.83 0.55 -7.28
N ASP A 280 -15.92 1.89 -7.36
CA ASP A 280 -17.16 2.63 -7.08
C ASP A 280 -18.19 2.46 -8.21
N ARG A 281 -17.75 2.41 -9.47
CA ARG A 281 -18.63 2.32 -10.64
C ARG A 281 -19.24 0.93 -10.82
N PHE A 282 -18.44 -0.11 -10.62
CA PHE A 282 -18.89 -1.50 -10.75
C PHE A 282 -19.19 -2.07 -9.35
N THR A 283 -18.46 -3.10 -8.96
CA THR A 283 -18.37 -3.63 -7.59
C THR A 283 -16.89 -3.81 -7.26
N PRO A 284 -16.48 -3.70 -5.98
CA PRO A 284 -15.10 -3.96 -5.59
C PRO A 284 -14.61 -5.36 -5.98
N LEU A 285 -15.49 -6.36 -5.99
CA LEU A 285 -15.17 -7.73 -6.44
C LEU A 285 -14.92 -7.80 -7.95
N ALA A 286 -15.79 -7.20 -8.77
CA ALA A 286 -15.54 -7.13 -10.21
C ALA A 286 -14.24 -6.37 -10.52
N ALA A 287 -13.95 -5.28 -9.80
CA ALA A 287 -12.69 -4.57 -9.93
C ALA A 287 -11.48 -5.46 -9.55
N ALA A 288 -11.61 -6.30 -8.53
CA ALA A 288 -10.58 -7.28 -8.14
C ALA A 288 -10.34 -8.34 -9.23
N HIS A 289 -11.40 -8.86 -9.86
CA HIS A 289 -11.25 -9.82 -10.95
C HIS A 289 -10.57 -9.19 -12.16
N VAL A 290 -11.02 -8.01 -12.58
CA VAL A 290 -10.46 -7.32 -13.76
C VAL A 290 -9.00 -6.94 -13.51
N ILE A 291 -8.64 -6.47 -12.30
CA ILE A 291 -7.24 -6.09 -12.03
C ILE A 291 -6.31 -7.30 -11.95
N MET A 292 -6.75 -8.43 -11.37
CA MET A 292 -5.95 -9.66 -11.31
C MET A 292 -5.74 -10.24 -12.71
N LEU A 293 -6.79 -10.23 -13.54
CA LEU A 293 -6.71 -10.64 -14.95
C LEU A 293 -5.81 -9.68 -15.76
N ALA A 294 -5.93 -8.36 -15.56
CA ALA A 294 -5.08 -7.37 -16.22
C ALA A 294 -3.61 -7.49 -15.79
N CYS A 295 -3.32 -7.80 -14.52
CA CYS A 295 -1.97 -8.13 -14.05
C CYS A 295 -1.42 -9.38 -14.77
N ALA A 296 -2.24 -10.42 -14.95
CA ALA A 296 -1.82 -11.65 -15.62
C ALA A 296 -1.55 -11.41 -17.11
N LEU A 297 -2.45 -10.68 -17.79
CA LEU A 297 -2.30 -10.32 -19.19
C LEU A 297 -1.10 -9.40 -19.44
N SER A 298 -0.88 -8.41 -18.56
CA SER A 298 0.30 -7.55 -18.66
C SER A 298 1.59 -8.36 -18.49
N LEU A 299 1.66 -9.30 -17.54
CA LEU A 299 2.79 -10.23 -17.45
C LEU A 299 2.99 -11.08 -18.71
N CYS A 300 1.91 -11.49 -19.39
CA CYS A 300 2.02 -12.20 -20.65
C CYS A 300 2.67 -11.37 -21.77
N LEU A 301 2.55 -10.04 -21.74
CA LEU A 301 3.28 -9.16 -22.66
C LEU A 301 4.79 -9.26 -22.49
N GLY A 302 5.25 -9.68 -21.31
CA GLY A 302 6.65 -9.96 -21.02
C GLY A 302 7.24 -11.15 -21.78
N PHE A 303 6.41 -12.01 -22.40
CA PHE A 303 6.85 -13.11 -23.26
C PHE A 303 6.97 -12.73 -24.74
N LEU A 304 6.46 -11.57 -25.14
CA LEU A 304 6.59 -11.06 -26.50
C LEU A 304 8.06 -10.72 -26.81
N PRO A 305 8.47 -10.71 -28.10
CA PRO A 305 9.83 -10.36 -28.47
C PRO A 305 10.23 -9.00 -27.89
N PRO A 306 11.47 -8.87 -27.37
CA PRO A 306 11.94 -7.71 -26.64
C PRO A 306 12.11 -6.52 -27.60
N THR A 307 11.02 -5.82 -27.85
CA THR A 307 11.00 -4.54 -28.57
C THR A 307 10.85 -3.42 -27.55
N VAL A 308 11.44 -2.25 -27.82
CA VAL A 308 11.33 -1.07 -26.96
C VAL A 308 9.85 -0.75 -26.68
N TRP A 309 9.00 -0.84 -27.71
CA TRP A 309 7.56 -0.64 -27.61
C TRP A 309 6.85 -1.71 -26.77
N GLY A 310 7.22 -2.98 -26.89
CA GLY A 310 6.66 -4.05 -26.03
C GLY A 310 7.00 -3.83 -24.56
N MET A 311 8.24 -3.44 -24.27
CA MET A 311 8.70 -3.15 -22.91
C MET A 311 8.04 -1.91 -22.31
N THR A 312 7.80 -0.87 -23.11
CA THR A 312 7.08 0.33 -22.64
C THR A 312 5.63 0.01 -22.31
N ILE A 313 4.93 -0.72 -23.18
CA ILE A 313 3.53 -1.11 -22.95
C ILE A 313 3.44 -2.03 -21.71
N PHE A 314 4.34 -3.01 -21.59
CA PHE A 314 4.45 -3.85 -20.40
C PHE A 314 4.63 -3.00 -19.12
N SER A 315 5.60 -2.09 -19.13
CA SER A 315 5.92 -1.22 -18.00
C SER A 315 4.74 -0.38 -17.54
N LEU A 316 4.08 0.30 -18.47
CA LEU A 316 2.95 1.20 -18.18
C LEU A 316 1.71 0.43 -17.74
N SER A 317 1.37 -0.66 -18.44
CA SER A 317 0.21 -1.49 -18.12
C SER A 317 0.35 -2.19 -16.77
N PHE A 318 1.53 -2.79 -16.51
CA PHE A 318 1.80 -3.46 -15.25
C PHE A 318 1.81 -2.46 -14.09
N GLY A 319 2.45 -1.30 -14.26
CA GLY A 319 2.44 -0.23 -13.25
C GLY A 319 1.02 0.21 -12.88
N LEU A 320 0.16 0.44 -13.87
CA LEU A 320 -1.24 0.82 -13.66
C LEU A 320 -2.05 -0.26 -12.90
N CYS A 321 -1.77 -1.54 -13.15
CA CYS A 321 -2.43 -2.65 -12.47
C CYS A 321 -1.90 -2.84 -11.02
N VAL A 322 -0.59 -2.74 -10.81
CA VAL A 322 0.01 -2.87 -9.47
C VAL A 322 -0.53 -1.82 -8.51
N GLY A 323 -0.73 -0.59 -8.98
CA GLY A 323 -1.29 0.50 -8.18
C GLY A 323 -2.66 0.16 -7.59
N GLY A 324 -3.53 -0.50 -8.36
CA GLY A 324 -4.88 -0.78 -7.89
C GLY A 324 -4.97 -1.87 -6.83
N LEU A 325 -4.03 -2.82 -6.72
CA LEU A 325 -4.13 -3.91 -5.74
C LEU A 325 -4.20 -3.41 -4.29
N TRP A 326 -3.40 -2.40 -3.94
CA TRP A 326 -3.42 -1.76 -2.62
C TRP A 326 -4.69 -0.94 -2.36
N THR A 327 -5.39 -0.54 -3.42
CA THR A 327 -6.65 0.23 -3.33
C THR A 327 -7.87 -0.69 -3.28
N VAL A 328 -7.86 -1.74 -4.08
CA VAL A 328 -8.96 -2.69 -4.21
C VAL A 328 -9.05 -3.60 -2.99
N LEU A 329 -7.91 -3.99 -2.38
CA LEU A 329 -7.88 -4.82 -1.17
C LEU A 329 -8.77 -4.27 -0.03
N PRO A 330 -8.55 -3.05 0.49
CA PRO A 330 -9.39 -2.53 1.56
C PRO A 330 -10.84 -2.27 1.09
N ALA A 331 -11.05 -1.95 -0.20
CA ALA A 331 -12.39 -1.80 -0.76
C ALA A 331 -13.17 -3.13 -0.71
N VAL A 332 -12.56 -4.24 -1.12
CA VAL A 332 -13.16 -5.58 -1.09
C VAL A 332 -13.45 -6.04 0.33
N VAL A 333 -12.50 -5.84 1.26
CA VAL A 333 -12.70 -6.15 2.68
C VAL A 333 -13.89 -5.37 3.26
N SER A 334 -13.97 -4.06 2.95
CA SER A 334 -15.07 -3.21 3.42
C SER A 334 -16.43 -3.60 2.82
N TYR A 335 -16.45 -4.04 1.56
CA TYR A 335 -17.66 -4.44 0.85
C TYR A 335 -18.21 -5.79 1.35
N TYR A 336 -17.32 -6.74 1.64
CA TYR A 336 -17.71 -8.07 2.08
C TYR A 336 -18.15 -8.12 3.54
N TYR A 337 -17.40 -7.46 4.43
CA TYR A 337 -17.64 -7.50 5.89
C TYR A 337 -18.35 -6.26 6.46
N GLY A 338 -18.49 -5.20 5.66
CA GLY A 338 -19.05 -3.92 6.08
C GLY A 338 -18.05 -3.02 6.82
N SER A 339 -18.40 -1.73 6.96
CA SER A 339 -17.52 -0.74 7.62
C SER A 339 -17.29 -1.02 9.10
N GLY A 340 -18.31 -1.49 9.82
CA GLY A 340 -18.22 -1.78 11.26
C GLY A 340 -17.26 -2.92 11.60
N ASN A 341 -17.11 -3.90 10.70
CA ASN A 341 -16.24 -5.06 10.89
C ASN A 341 -14.99 -5.04 9.99
N PHE A 342 -14.66 -3.88 9.42
CA PHE A 342 -13.48 -3.71 8.57
C PHE A 342 -12.19 -4.07 9.33
N LEU A 343 -12.03 -3.56 10.55
CA LEU A 343 -10.80 -3.70 11.34
C LEU A 343 -10.46 -5.17 11.73
N PRO A 344 -11.38 -5.96 12.31
CA PRO A 344 -11.11 -7.38 12.58
C PRO A 344 -10.80 -8.19 11.33
N SER A 345 -11.53 -7.94 10.24
CA SER A 345 -11.38 -8.67 8.98
C SER A 345 -10.07 -8.30 8.28
N TYR A 346 -9.75 -7.01 8.21
CA TYR A 346 -8.51 -6.49 7.66
C TYR A 346 -7.28 -6.97 8.45
N LYS A 347 -7.40 -7.10 9.79
CA LYS A 347 -6.35 -7.72 10.62
C LYS A 347 -6.02 -9.11 10.13
N PHE A 348 -7.03 -9.97 9.97
CA PHE A 348 -6.84 -11.37 9.55
C PHE A 348 -6.27 -11.45 8.13
N VAL A 349 -6.86 -10.70 7.19
CA VAL A 349 -6.41 -10.64 5.80
C VAL A 349 -4.97 -10.14 5.69
N SER A 350 -4.56 -9.19 6.53
CA SER A 350 -3.20 -8.63 6.50
C SER A 350 -2.10 -9.64 6.85
N VAL A 351 -2.41 -10.72 7.57
CA VAL A 351 -1.43 -11.79 7.88
C VAL A 351 -0.95 -12.46 6.59
N PHE A 352 -1.83 -12.63 5.60
CA PHE A 352 -1.49 -13.23 4.31
C PHE A 352 -0.70 -12.31 3.39
N ILE A 353 -0.63 -11.00 3.67
CA ILE A 353 0.20 -10.06 2.92
C ILE A 353 1.69 -10.40 3.09
N VAL A 354 2.08 -11.12 4.16
CA VAL A 354 3.44 -11.62 4.35
C VAL A 354 3.91 -12.52 3.21
N LEU A 355 2.97 -13.21 2.50
CA LEU A 355 3.28 -13.98 1.28
C LEU A 355 4.00 -13.14 0.23
N ARG A 356 3.82 -11.81 0.24
CA ARG A 356 4.52 -10.88 -0.63
C ARG A 356 6.03 -11.08 -0.63
N CYS A 357 6.61 -11.34 0.53
CA CYS A 357 8.06 -11.48 0.69
C CYS A 357 8.64 -12.71 -0.04
N LEU A 358 7.83 -13.74 -0.27
CA LEU A 358 8.26 -14.98 -0.94
C LEU A 358 8.53 -14.78 -2.44
N GLY A 359 7.99 -13.73 -3.06
CA GLY A 359 8.18 -13.52 -4.49
C GLY A 359 9.58 -13.03 -4.87
N TYR A 360 10.26 -12.30 -3.98
CA TYR A 360 11.62 -11.82 -4.23
C TYR A 360 12.62 -12.97 -4.50
N PRO A 361 12.74 -14.00 -3.64
CA PRO A 361 13.62 -15.12 -3.92
C PRO A 361 13.19 -15.94 -5.14
N ILE A 362 11.88 -16.08 -5.41
CA ILE A 362 11.41 -16.77 -6.64
C ILE A 362 11.96 -16.09 -7.89
N MET A 363 11.92 -14.75 -7.93
CA MET A 363 12.44 -13.98 -9.04
C MET A 363 13.98 -14.05 -9.13
N GLY A 364 14.68 -14.02 -7.99
CA GLY A 364 16.14 -14.15 -7.93
C GLY A 364 16.64 -15.52 -8.40
N TYR A 365 16.11 -16.61 -7.82
CA TYR A 365 16.49 -17.98 -8.20
C TYR A 365 16.16 -18.31 -9.65
N SER A 366 15.08 -17.74 -10.22
CA SER A 366 14.81 -17.88 -11.66
C SER A 366 15.97 -17.36 -12.49
N TYR A 367 16.50 -16.19 -12.15
CA TYR A 367 17.62 -15.60 -12.89
C TYR A 367 18.90 -16.43 -12.70
N ASP A 368 19.23 -16.82 -11.47
CA ASP A 368 20.45 -17.57 -11.17
C ASP A 368 20.48 -18.95 -11.84
N LEU A 369 19.33 -19.64 -11.93
CA LEU A 369 19.25 -20.99 -12.50
C LEU A 369 19.06 -21.02 -14.01
N THR A 370 18.36 -20.04 -14.59
CA THR A 370 17.98 -20.05 -16.01
C THR A 370 18.63 -18.95 -16.85
N GLY A 371 19.34 -18.02 -16.22
CA GLY A 371 19.89 -16.82 -16.88
C GLY A 371 18.81 -15.84 -17.35
N GLY A 372 17.58 -15.95 -16.85
CA GLY A 372 16.48 -15.08 -17.26
C GLY A 372 15.24 -15.12 -16.36
N TYR A 373 14.29 -14.25 -16.67
CA TYR A 373 13.08 -14.03 -15.86
C TYR A 373 11.85 -14.82 -16.33
N ARG A 374 11.96 -15.54 -17.45
CA ARG A 374 10.81 -16.24 -18.07
C ARG A 374 10.23 -17.33 -17.17
N ALA A 375 11.07 -18.07 -16.45
CA ALA A 375 10.59 -19.13 -15.55
C ALA A 375 9.79 -18.55 -14.38
N ALA A 376 10.28 -17.48 -13.74
CA ALA A 376 9.53 -16.74 -12.72
C ALA A 376 8.23 -16.13 -13.27
N ASP A 377 8.26 -15.55 -14.47
CA ASP A 377 7.06 -14.97 -15.10
C ASP A 377 5.96 -16.04 -15.29
N VAL A 378 6.30 -17.26 -15.69
CA VAL A 378 5.32 -18.36 -15.81
C VAL A 378 4.73 -18.72 -14.45
N VAL A 379 5.57 -18.87 -13.41
CA VAL A 379 5.11 -19.14 -12.04
C VAL A 379 4.18 -18.03 -11.55
N PHE A 380 4.52 -16.77 -11.82
CA PHE A 380 3.73 -15.62 -11.43
C PHE A 380 2.40 -15.50 -12.18
N VAL A 381 2.36 -15.85 -13.47
CA VAL A 381 1.09 -15.94 -14.21
C VAL A 381 0.19 -17.01 -13.60
N VAL A 382 0.72 -18.20 -13.29
CA VAL A 382 -0.05 -19.26 -12.62
C VAL A 382 -0.57 -18.78 -11.26
N MET A 383 0.25 -18.09 -10.47
CA MET A 383 -0.17 -17.55 -9.17
C MET A 383 -1.21 -16.44 -9.27
N LEU A 384 -1.16 -15.59 -10.31
CA LEU A 384 -2.21 -14.59 -10.58
C LEU A 384 -3.51 -15.24 -11.04
N LEU A 385 -3.46 -16.29 -11.85
CA LEU A 385 -4.65 -17.06 -12.24
C LEU A 385 -5.25 -17.80 -11.04
N LEU A 386 -4.42 -18.33 -10.15
CA LEU A 386 -4.87 -18.92 -8.88
C LEU A 386 -5.52 -17.85 -7.98
N SER A 387 -4.91 -16.66 -7.90
CA SER A 387 -5.47 -15.51 -7.18
C SER A 387 -6.84 -15.10 -7.74
N LEU A 388 -6.97 -15.05 -9.08
CA LEU A 388 -8.23 -14.79 -9.76
C LEU A 388 -9.28 -15.86 -9.45
N ALA A 389 -8.92 -17.14 -9.52
CA ALA A 389 -9.82 -18.25 -9.21
C ALA A 389 -10.31 -18.21 -7.76
N LEU A 390 -9.41 -17.96 -6.80
CA LEU A 390 -9.76 -17.77 -5.39
C LEU A 390 -10.66 -16.54 -5.18
N SER A 391 -10.43 -15.46 -5.94
CA SER A 391 -11.27 -14.28 -5.89
C SER A 391 -12.66 -14.52 -6.50
N MET A 392 -12.80 -15.41 -7.48
CA MET A 392 -14.09 -15.82 -8.06
C MET A 392 -14.93 -16.70 -7.11
N CYS A 393 -14.29 -17.38 -6.16
CA CYS A 393 -14.99 -18.08 -5.08
C CYS A 393 -15.77 -17.13 -4.16
N LEU A 394 -15.41 -15.84 -4.13
CA LEU A 394 -16.14 -14.81 -3.39
C LEU A 394 -17.37 -14.37 -4.20
N ARG A 395 -18.57 -14.71 -3.72
CA ARG A 395 -19.83 -14.34 -4.38
C ARG A 395 -20.34 -13.00 -3.88
N GLU A 396 -20.88 -12.19 -4.78
CA GLU A 396 -21.50 -10.89 -4.43
C GLU A 396 -22.73 -11.06 -3.54
N ASP A 397 -23.46 -12.16 -3.68
CA ASP A 397 -24.67 -12.45 -2.89
C ASP A 397 -24.37 -12.69 -1.40
N ASP A 398 -23.13 -13.08 -1.06
CA ASP A 398 -22.68 -13.30 0.31
C ASP A 398 -22.10 -12.02 0.95
N ALA A 399 -21.89 -10.96 0.16
CA ALA A 399 -21.36 -9.69 0.64
C ALA A 399 -22.43 -8.89 1.39
N VAL A 400 -22.06 -8.33 2.55
CA VAL A 400 -22.96 -7.49 3.37
C VAL A 400 -23.56 -6.34 2.55
N GLU A 401 -22.81 -5.76 1.63
CA GLU A 401 -23.26 -4.64 0.79
C GLU A 401 -23.76 -5.07 -0.62
N GLY A 402 -23.68 -6.36 -0.97
CA GLY A 402 -24.11 -6.87 -2.28
C GLY A 402 -25.62 -6.97 -2.46
N GLY A 403 -26.36 -7.27 -1.39
CA GLY A 403 -27.82 -7.43 -1.44
C GLY A 403 -28.63 -6.17 -1.77
N GLY A 404 -28.01 -4.98 -1.76
CA GLY A 404 -28.70 -3.70 -1.97
C GLY A 404 -28.81 -3.21 -3.42
N LYS A 405 -27.96 -3.70 -4.34
CA LYS A 405 -27.88 -3.14 -5.72
C LYS A 405 -28.87 -3.75 -6.72
N ARG A 406 -29.56 -4.86 -6.41
CA ARG A 406 -30.47 -5.52 -7.38
C ARG A 406 -31.86 -4.86 -7.53
N HIS A 407 -32.19 -3.80 -6.79
CA HIS A 407 -33.54 -3.19 -6.79
C HIS A 407 -33.53 -1.65 -6.85
N ASN A 408 -32.67 -1.06 -7.68
CA ASN A 408 -32.83 0.34 -8.09
C ASN A 408 -32.93 0.46 -9.59
#